data_AF-A0A165SL30-F1
#
_entry.id   AF-A0A165SL30-F1
#
_cell.length_a   1.000
_cell.length_b   1.000
_cell.length_c   1.000
_cell.angle_alpha   90.00
_cell.angle_beta   90.00
_cell.angle_gamma   90.00
#
_symmetry.space_group_name_H-M   'P 1'
#
loop_
_entity.id
_entity.type
_entity.pdbx_description
1 polymer ?
#
loop_
_entity_poly.entity_id
_entity_poly.type
_entity_poly.pdbx_seq_one_letter_code
_entity_poly.pdbx_strand_id
1 'polypeptide(L)'
;MSTNNTFAKLFSNKPITWTVVLHEEFVGVFRKAGGFTRGIGIHYNESLVVNSTYQSLATSVIAGERMPPQTIIRVADSWLFELQDLLPADTRFTVLFFTGDYLDPVQKEKVLALAQSMSRPESFLQKFIPKGARSSDAFELITIAASRKEEITYNDFPKIFRPHWSRIYTDDIDFTGKVGGKAYASFGVGHLVPSSLSGRTNMLE
;
A
#
# COMPACT_ATOMS: atom_id res chain seq x y z
N MET A 1 -7.67 -17.65 -25.61
CA MET A 1 -8.91 -16.90 -25.90
C MET A 1 -8.95 -15.69 -24.96
N SER A 2 -9.28 -14.50 -25.47
CA SER A 2 -9.41 -13.30 -24.64
C SER A 2 -10.61 -13.43 -23.67
N THR A 3 -10.50 -12.85 -22.47
CA THR A 3 -11.54 -12.90 -21.42
C THR A 3 -12.93 -12.48 -21.94
N ASN A 4 -12.98 -11.50 -22.84
CA ASN A 4 -14.21 -11.02 -23.47
C ASN A 4 -14.89 -12.08 -24.36
N ASN A 5 -14.11 -12.82 -25.15
CA ASN A 5 -14.66 -13.83 -26.07
C ASN A 5 -15.30 -15.01 -25.31
N THR A 6 -14.70 -15.40 -24.18
CA THR A 6 -15.24 -16.45 -23.31
C THR A 6 -16.50 -15.96 -22.58
N PHE A 7 -16.47 -14.74 -22.05
CA PHE A 7 -17.62 -14.12 -21.38
C PHE A 7 -18.83 -14.01 -22.32
N ALA A 8 -18.64 -13.46 -23.52
CA ALA A 8 -19.72 -13.30 -24.50
C ALA A 8 -20.39 -14.64 -24.90
N LYS A 9 -19.61 -15.72 -25.02
CA LYS A 9 -20.13 -17.07 -25.33
C LYS A 9 -20.99 -17.64 -24.21
N LEU A 10 -20.58 -17.46 -22.95
CA LEU A 10 -21.33 -17.95 -21.79
C LEU A 10 -22.67 -17.24 -21.62
N PHE A 11 -22.78 -15.96 -21.98
CA PHE A 11 -24.04 -15.21 -21.92
C PHE A 11 -24.94 -15.41 -23.14
N SER A 12 -24.38 -15.81 -24.30
CA SER A 12 -25.15 -15.99 -25.54
C SER A 12 -25.73 -17.39 -25.69
N ASN A 13 -25.11 -18.39 -25.09
CA ASN A 13 -25.56 -19.78 -25.17
C ASN A 13 -26.77 -20.00 -24.25
N LYS A 14 -27.87 -20.51 -24.80
CA LYS A 14 -28.99 -21.00 -23.98
C LYS A 14 -28.51 -22.23 -23.18
N PRO A 15 -28.55 -22.20 -21.85
CA PRO A 15 -28.20 -23.37 -21.06
C PRO A 15 -29.28 -24.44 -21.27
N ILE A 16 -28.87 -25.60 -21.79
CA ILE A 16 -29.77 -26.73 -22.09
C ILE A 16 -30.21 -27.42 -20.79
N THR A 17 -29.37 -27.38 -19.75
CA THR A 17 -29.66 -27.82 -18.37
C THR A 17 -28.69 -27.13 -17.39
N TRP A 18 -29.21 -26.64 -16.25
CA TRP A 18 -28.38 -26.03 -15.21
C TRP A 18 -27.82 -27.11 -14.27
N THR A 19 -26.60 -27.57 -14.53
CA THR A 19 -25.87 -28.41 -13.56
C THR A 19 -25.10 -27.52 -12.57
N VAL A 20 -24.84 -28.03 -11.36
CA VAL A 20 -24.08 -27.31 -10.32
C VAL A 20 -22.68 -26.91 -10.83
N VAL A 21 -22.02 -27.81 -11.58
CA VAL A 21 -20.69 -27.56 -12.15
C VAL A 21 -20.70 -26.41 -13.17
N LEU A 22 -21.74 -26.32 -14.01
CA LEU A 22 -21.89 -25.23 -15.00
C LEU A 22 -22.18 -23.89 -14.33
N HIS A 23 -22.89 -23.90 -13.19
CA HIS A 23 -23.12 -22.70 -12.39
C HIS A 23 -21.84 -22.18 -11.74
N GLU A 24 -21.02 -23.05 -11.14
CA GLU A 24 -19.73 -22.66 -10.55
C GLU A 24 -18.76 -22.09 -11.58
N GLU A 25 -18.66 -22.72 -12.75
CA GLU A 25 -17.85 -22.22 -13.86
C GLU A 25 -18.31 -20.82 -14.32
N PHE A 26 -19.63 -20.63 -14.46
CA PHE A 26 -20.21 -19.34 -14.81
C PHE A 26 -19.90 -18.27 -13.76
N VAL A 27 -20.07 -18.57 -12.47
CA VAL A 27 -19.74 -17.65 -11.36
C VAL A 27 -18.25 -17.30 -11.37
N GLY A 28 -17.38 -18.28 -11.64
CA GLY A 28 -15.94 -18.07 -11.76
C GLY A 28 -15.58 -17.11 -12.90
N VAL A 29 -16.14 -17.32 -14.10
CA VAL A 29 -15.91 -16.43 -15.24
C VAL A 29 -16.52 -15.05 -15.00
N PHE A 30 -17.69 -14.97 -14.36
CA PHE A 30 -18.31 -13.70 -14.00
C PHE A 30 -17.45 -12.88 -13.03
N ARG A 31 -16.90 -13.51 -11.98
CA ARG A 31 -15.98 -12.87 -11.04
C ARG A 31 -14.71 -12.38 -11.74
N LYS A 32 -14.12 -13.20 -12.60
CA LYS A 32 -12.93 -12.84 -13.38
C LYS A 32 -13.21 -11.70 -14.35
N ALA A 33 -14.35 -11.73 -15.02
CA ALA A 33 -14.81 -10.64 -15.88
C ALA A 33 -15.08 -9.36 -15.07
N GLY A 34 -15.54 -9.46 -13.81
CA GLY A 34 -15.76 -8.33 -12.92
C GLY A 34 -14.51 -7.48 -12.67
N GLY A 35 -13.34 -8.09 -12.53
CA GLY A 35 -12.07 -7.35 -12.41
C GLY A 35 -11.69 -6.63 -13.71
N PHE A 36 -11.95 -7.28 -14.85
CA PHE A 36 -11.70 -6.71 -16.18
C PHE A 36 -12.65 -5.55 -16.50
N THR A 37 -13.95 -5.70 -16.25
CA THR A 37 -14.96 -4.65 -16.52
C THR A 37 -14.79 -3.44 -15.61
N ARG A 38 -14.33 -3.64 -14.38
CA ARG A 38 -13.97 -2.56 -13.45
C ARG A 38 -12.62 -1.91 -13.76
N GLY A 39 -11.83 -2.45 -14.69
CA GLY A 39 -10.50 -1.94 -15.04
C GLY A 39 -9.44 -2.14 -13.94
N ILE A 40 -9.73 -2.93 -12.90
CA ILE A 40 -8.82 -3.14 -11.76
C ILE A 40 -7.95 -4.40 -11.90
N GLY A 41 -8.22 -5.25 -12.89
CA GLY A 41 -7.51 -6.52 -13.11
C GLY A 41 -6.41 -6.44 -14.18
N ILE A 42 -5.85 -5.26 -14.43
CA ILE A 42 -4.73 -5.07 -15.35
C ILE A 42 -3.44 -5.43 -14.61
N HIS A 43 -2.66 -6.33 -15.19
CA HIS A 43 -1.34 -6.74 -14.73
C HIS A 43 -0.33 -6.58 -15.89
N TYR A 44 0.59 -5.64 -15.75
CA TYR A 44 1.67 -5.41 -16.70
C TYR A 44 2.79 -6.44 -16.50
N ASN A 45 3.32 -6.97 -17.61
CA ASN A 45 4.47 -7.86 -17.57
C ASN A 45 5.75 -7.12 -17.12
N GLU A 46 6.73 -7.91 -16.68
CA GLU A 46 8.07 -7.43 -16.33
C GLU A 46 8.68 -6.58 -17.46
N SER A 47 9.25 -5.43 -17.10
CA SER A 47 9.78 -4.44 -18.03
C SER A 47 10.76 -3.50 -17.33
N LEU A 48 11.27 -2.48 -18.03
CA LEU A 48 12.16 -1.48 -17.42
C LEU A 48 11.53 -0.71 -16.23
N VAL A 49 10.19 -0.66 -16.17
CA VAL A 49 9.44 0.06 -15.11
C VAL A 49 8.64 -0.86 -14.20
N VAL A 50 8.61 -2.18 -14.48
CA VAL A 50 7.93 -3.20 -13.67
C VAL A 50 8.94 -4.25 -13.25
N ASN A 51 9.21 -4.35 -11.94
CA ASN A 51 10.17 -5.29 -11.37
C ASN A 51 9.52 -6.07 -10.21
N SER A 52 9.46 -7.40 -10.33
CA SER A 52 8.83 -8.30 -9.34
C SER A 52 9.82 -9.03 -8.43
N THR A 53 11.12 -8.72 -8.48
CA THR A 53 12.17 -9.45 -7.75
C THR A 53 11.95 -9.49 -6.24
N TYR A 54 11.35 -8.44 -5.67
CA TYR A 54 11.13 -8.29 -4.23
C TYR A 54 9.66 -8.41 -3.80
N GLN A 55 8.82 -9.08 -4.61
CA GLN A 55 7.38 -9.24 -4.36
C GLN A 55 7.05 -9.84 -2.98
N SER A 56 7.93 -10.68 -2.43
CA SER A 56 7.75 -11.32 -1.13
C SER A 56 7.73 -10.34 0.05
N LEU A 57 8.22 -9.11 -0.13
CA LEU A 57 8.19 -8.07 0.91
C LEU A 57 6.82 -7.39 1.05
N ALA A 58 5.98 -7.45 0.02
CA ALA A 58 4.65 -6.85 -0.02
C ALA A 58 3.72 -7.75 -0.87
N THR A 59 3.30 -8.87 -0.31
CA THR A 59 2.70 -9.97 -1.08
C THR A 59 1.39 -9.61 -1.79
N SER A 60 0.67 -8.60 -1.31
CA SER A 60 -0.60 -8.15 -1.89
C SER A 60 -0.48 -6.89 -2.74
N VAL A 61 0.70 -6.28 -2.83
CA VAL A 61 0.99 -5.15 -3.74
C VAL A 61 1.73 -5.72 -4.95
N ILE A 62 0.97 -6.29 -5.87
CA ILE A 62 1.51 -7.02 -7.02
C ILE A 62 2.19 -6.04 -7.98
N ALA A 63 3.47 -6.24 -8.26
CA ALA A 63 4.23 -5.44 -9.20
C ALA A 63 3.58 -5.52 -10.60
N GLY A 64 3.30 -4.37 -11.20
CA GLY A 64 2.60 -4.29 -12.48
C GLY A 64 1.08 -4.24 -12.38
N GLU A 65 0.50 -4.37 -11.18
CA GLU A 65 -0.89 -4.03 -10.92
C GLU A 65 -1.01 -2.62 -10.32
N ARG A 66 -2.23 -2.12 -10.22
CA ARG A 66 -2.50 -0.85 -9.54
C ARG A 66 -2.27 -0.98 -8.02
N MET A 67 -1.98 0.12 -7.36
CA MET A 67 -1.95 0.16 -5.89
C MET A 67 -3.34 -0.21 -5.32
N PRO A 68 -3.47 -1.09 -4.30
CA PRO A 68 -4.74 -1.35 -3.63
C PRO A 68 -5.19 -0.15 -2.76
N PRO A 69 -6.50 0.17 -2.65
CA PRO A 69 -6.97 1.21 -1.74
C PRO A 69 -6.82 0.75 -0.30
N GLN A 70 -6.44 1.65 0.59
CA GLN A 70 -6.44 1.46 2.04
C GLN A 70 -6.60 2.81 2.73
N THR A 71 -7.29 2.82 3.86
CA THR A 71 -7.35 3.99 4.73
C THR A 71 -6.13 4.03 5.64
N ILE A 72 -5.49 5.20 5.73
CA ILE A 72 -4.36 5.47 6.62
C ILE A 72 -4.61 6.77 7.39
N ILE A 73 -3.95 6.92 8.53
CA ILE A 73 -4.13 8.08 9.40
C ILE A 73 -2.89 8.96 9.34
N ARG A 74 -3.06 10.25 9.11
CA ARG A 74 -1.95 11.21 9.15
C ARG A 74 -1.53 11.48 10.59
N VAL A 75 -0.24 11.37 10.87
CA VAL A 75 0.29 11.49 12.24
C VAL A 75 0.17 12.90 12.80
N ALA A 76 0.22 13.94 11.95
CA ALA A 76 0.24 15.32 12.42
C ALA A 76 -1.08 15.82 13.03
N ASP A 77 -2.21 15.31 12.57
CA ASP A 77 -3.55 15.77 12.95
C ASP A 77 -4.55 14.63 13.16
N SER A 78 -4.10 13.38 13.10
CA SER A 78 -4.93 12.18 13.22
C SER A 78 -6.07 12.12 12.20
N TRP A 79 -5.91 12.79 11.05
CA TRP A 79 -6.93 12.79 10.01
C TRP A 79 -6.82 11.56 9.10
N LEU A 80 -7.97 11.04 8.69
CA LEU A 80 -8.08 9.85 7.84
C LEU A 80 -7.94 10.22 6.36
N PHE A 81 -7.14 9.44 5.64
CA PHE A 81 -6.99 9.56 4.20
C PHE A 81 -7.15 8.20 3.54
N GLU A 82 -7.83 8.17 2.39
CA GLU A 82 -7.70 7.08 1.46
C GLU A 82 -6.36 7.20 0.74
N LEU A 83 -5.56 6.13 0.73
CA LEU A 83 -4.22 6.15 0.14
C LEU A 83 -4.26 6.60 -1.33
N GLN A 84 -5.30 6.23 -2.08
CA GLN A 84 -5.46 6.61 -3.49
C GLN A 84 -5.53 8.14 -3.69
N ASP A 85 -6.13 8.87 -2.74
CA ASP A 85 -6.23 10.33 -2.82
C ASP A 85 -4.85 11.00 -2.66
N LEU A 86 -3.89 10.27 -2.08
CA LEU A 86 -2.51 10.71 -1.90
C LEU A 86 -1.60 10.34 -3.08
N LEU A 87 -2.14 9.67 -4.10
CA LEU A 87 -1.43 9.22 -5.31
C LEU A 87 -1.95 9.97 -6.57
N PRO A 88 -1.82 11.31 -6.64
CA PRO A 88 -2.27 12.07 -7.79
C PRO A 88 -1.46 11.72 -9.05
N ALA A 89 -2.11 11.77 -10.21
CA ALA A 89 -1.47 11.55 -11.51
C ALA A 89 -0.72 12.81 -12.01
N ASP A 90 0.28 13.25 -11.25
CA ASP A 90 1.02 14.50 -11.50
C ASP A 90 2.40 14.29 -12.15
N THR A 91 2.61 13.13 -12.79
CA THR A 91 3.85 12.68 -13.45
C THR A 91 5.01 12.31 -12.52
N ARG A 92 4.91 12.55 -11.21
CA ARG A 92 5.95 12.20 -10.25
C ARG A 92 5.86 10.73 -9.87
N PHE A 93 7.00 10.12 -9.54
CA PHE A 93 7.02 8.78 -8.98
C PHE A 93 6.74 8.86 -7.48
N THR A 94 5.71 8.16 -7.01
CA THR A 94 5.45 8.06 -5.57
C THR A 94 6.21 6.89 -4.95
N VAL A 95 6.92 7.17 -3.86
CA VAL A 95 7.64 6.18 -3.06
C VAL A 95 6.97 6.08 -1.69
N LEU A 96 6.40 4.91 -1.41
CA LEU A 96 5.79 4.58 -0.13
C LEU A 96 6.83 3.90 0.77
N PHE A 97 7.16 4.52 1.90
CA PHE A 97 8.06 3.96 2.90
C PHE A 97 7.27 3.30 4.02
N PHE A 98 7.30 1.97 4.07
CA PHE A 98 6.79 1.21 5.20
C PHE A 98 7.88 1.07 6.25
N THR A 99 7.83 1.86 7.30
CA THR A 99 8.88 1.92 8.34
C THR A 99 8.75 0.87 9.42
N GLY A 100 7.67 0.09 9.43
CA GLY A 100 7.32 -0.83 10.52
C GLY A 100 6.95 -0.08 11.79
N ASP A 101 7.06 -0.78 12.92
CA ASP A 101 6.90 -0.17 14.23
C ASP A 101 8.14 0.67 14.58
N TYR A 102 7.98 1.99 14.58
CA TYR A 102 9.03 2.95 14.89
C TYR A 102 9.36 3.03 16.39
N LEU A 103 8.53 2.42 17.26
CA LEU A 103 8.77 2.33 18.69
C LEU A 103 9.75 1.20 19.04
N ASP A 104 9.88 0.18 18.18
CA ASP A 104 10.92 -0.84 18.30
C ASP A 104 12.30 -0.23 18.01
N PRO A 105 13.23 -0.21 18.98
CA PRO A 105 14.57 0.36 18.80
C PRO A 105 15.34 -0.27 17.62
N VAL A 106 15.20 -1.57 17.40
CA VAL A 106 15.89 -2.29 16.32
C VAL A 106 15.37 -1.84 14.96
N GLN A 107 14.06 -1.72 14.84
CA GLN A 107 13.43 -1.24 13.61
C GLN A 107 13.74 0.25 13.37
N LYS A 108 13.73 1.07 14.42
CA LYS A 108 14.13 2.47 14.35
C LYS A 108 15.57 2.63 13.83
N GLU A 109 16.52 1.84 14.31
CA GLU A 109 17.90 1.85 13.81
C GLU A 109 17.98 1.53 12.31
N LYS A 110 17.21 0.54 11.82
CA LYS A 110 17.16 0.24 10.38
C LYS A 110 16.63 1.41 9.56
N VAL A 111 15.59 2.09 10.05
CA VAL A 111 15.03 3.28 9.39
C VAL A 111 16.07 4.42 9.37
N LEU A 112 16.81 4.62 10.46
CA LEU A 112 17.90 5.62 10.51
C LEU A 112 19.04 5.28 9.54
N ALA A 113 19.44 4.01 9.46
CA ALA A 113 20.46 3.55 8.52
C ALA A 113 20.01 3.74 7.05
N LEU A 114 18.74 3.46 6.75
CA LEU A 114 18.15 3.73 5.43
C LEU A 114 18.14 5.24 5.14
N ALA A 115 17.76 6.08 6.09
CA ALA A 115 17.79 7.53 5.90
C ALA A 115 19.22 8.02 5.59
N GLN A 116 20.23 7.48 6.26
CA GLN A 116 21.63 7.82 6.02
C GLN A 116 22.08 7.38 4.62
N SER A 117 21.72 6.18 4.18
CA SER A 117 22.08 5.70 2.84
C SER A 117 21.39 6.51 1.74
N MET A 118 20.13 6.88 1.93
CA MET A 118 19.35 7.67 0.98
C MET A 118 19.78 9.13 0.92
N SER A 119 20.46 9.64 1.95
CA SER A 119 21.03 10.99 1.97
C SER A 119 22.34 11.10 1.19
N ARG A 120 22.92 9.98 0.73
CA ARG A 120 24.18 9.98 -0.02
C ARG A 120 23.96 10.47 -1.47
N PRO A 121 24.97 11.10 -2.11
CA PRO A 121 24.86 11.60 -3.48
C PRO A 121 24.50 10.54 -4.53
N GLU A 122 24.84 9.28 -4.27
CA GLU A 122 24.56 8.14 -5.18
C GLU A 122 23.10 7.67 -5.12
N SER A 123 22.34 8.11 -4.11
CA SER A 123 20.93 7.79 -3.95
C SER A 123 20.09 8.28 -5.13
N PHE A 124 19.02 7.55 -5.47
CA PHE A 124 18.10 7.97 -6.54
C PHE A 124 17.45 9.34 -6.23
N LEU A 125 17.29 9.65 -4.94
CA LEU A 125 16.79 10.93 -4.43
C LEU A 125 17.76 12.10 -4.63
N GLN A 126 18.93 11.87 -5.22
CA GLN A 126 19.89 12.93 -5.58
C GLN A 126 20.32 12.79 -7.04
N LYS A 127 20.56 11.55 -7.49
CA LYS A 127 21.07 11.22 -8.81
C LYS A 127 20.15 11.60 -9.97
N PHE A 128 18.83 11.44 -9.81
CA PHE A 128 17.85 11.66 -10.88
C PHE A 128 17.19 13.04 -10.84
N ILE A 129 17.67 13.93 -9.99
CA ILE A 129 17.13 15.28 -9.86
C ILE A 129 17.95 16.24 -10.74
N PRO A 130 17.31 17.05 -11.58
CA PRO A 130 18.00 18.11 -12.32
C PRO A 130 18.72 19.08 -11.37
N LYS A 131 19.88 19.60 -11.78
CA LYS A 131 20.63 20.57 -10.97
C LYS A 131 19.75 21.78 -10.64
N GLY A 132 19.54 22.03 -9.34
CA GLY A 132 18.73 23.15 -8.83
C GLY A 132 17.25 22.83 -8.59
N ALA A 133 16.77 21.64 -8.97
CA ALA A 133 15.43 21.17 -8.62
C ALA A 133 15.39 20.50 -7.24
N ARG A 134 14.20 20.40 -6.64
CA ARG A 134 13.99 19.71 -5.36
C ARG A 134 13.66 18.24 -5.60
N SER A 135 13.92 17.40 -4.60
CA SER A 135 13.53 15.98 -4.66
C SER A 135 12.02 15.79 -4.79
N SER A 136 11.24 16.69 -4.22
CA SER A 136 9.79 16.75 -4.34
C SER A 136 9.27 16.93 -5.76
N ASP A 137 10.11 17.39 -6.69
CA ASP A 137 9.70 17.70 -8.07
C ASP A 137 9.66 16.44 -8.94
N ALA A 138 10.46 15.42 -8.60
CA ALA A 138 10.51 14.14 -9.31
C ALA A 138 9.88 12.99 -8.51
N PHE A 139 10.04 13.01 -7.18
CA PHE A 139 9.59 11.95 -6.29
C PHE A 139 8.68 12.50 -5.19
N GLU A 140 7.49 11.92 -5.09
CA GLU A 140 6.60 12.12 -3.94
C GLU A 140 6.94 11.06 -2.88
N LEU A 141 7.29 11.49 -1.67
CA LEU A 141 7.71 10.58 -0.59
C LEU A 141 6.64 10.56 0.49
N ILE A 142 6.07 9.37 0.74
CA ILE A 142 5.04 9.15 1.76
C ILE A 142 5.54 8.08 2.71
N THR A 143 5.51 8.36 4.00
CA THR A 143 5.92 7.42 5.05
C THR A 143 4.69 6.87 5.76
N ILE A 144 4.63 5.55 5.94
CA ILE A 144 3.55 4.84 6.63
C ILE A 144 4.19 4.00 7.75
N ALA A 145 3.98 4.39 8.99
CA ALA A 145 4.41 3.64 10.16
C ALA A 145 3.36 2.60 10.59
N ALA A 146 3.77 1.62 11.41
CA ALA A 146 2.84 0.68 12.06
C ALA A 146 2.61 1.01 13.55
N SER A 147 3.21 2.09 14.06
CA SER A 147 3.10 2.51 15.45
C SER A 147 1.80 3.28 15.71
N ARG A 148 1.29 3.22 16.94
CA ARG A 148 0.07 3.96 17.32
C ARG A 148 0.24 5.46 17.15
N LYS A 149 -0.79 6.14 16.64
CA LYS A 149 -0.73 7.59 16.33
C LYS A 149 -0.48 8.47 17.55
N GLU A 150 -0.82 8.00 18.75
CA GLU A 150 -0.63 8.73 20.00
C GLU A 150 0.82 8.68 20.52
N GLU A 151 1.64 7.74 20.03
CA GLU A 151 3.00 7.50 20.53
C GLU A 151 4.09 8.03 19.61
N ILE A 152 3.74 8.38 18.38
CA ILE A 152 4.69 8.91 17.40
C ILE A 152 4.30 10.32 17.01
N THR A 153 5.31 11.17 16.84
CA THR A 153 5.17 12.49 16.24
C THR A 153 5.89 12.49 14.90
N TYR A 154 5.40 13.29 13.95
CA TYR A 154 6.08 13.45 12.66
C TYR A 154 7.56 13.86 12.82
N ASN A 155 7.91 14.60 13.88
CA ASN A 155 9.29 15.05 14.14
C ASN A 155 10.26 13.91 14.49
N ASP A 156 9.77 12.73 14.89
CA ASP A 156 10.61 11.60 15.25
C ASP A 156 11.30 10.99 14.02
N PHE A 157 10.70 11.16 12.84
CA PHE A 157 11.21 10.62 11.59
C PHE A 157 12.30 11.52 10.99
N PRO A 158 13.35 10.92 10.37
CA PRO A 158 14.37 11.65 9.63
C PRO A 158 13.78 12.59 8.57
N LYS A 159 14.41 13.76 8.39
CA LYS A 159 13.95 14.79 7.44
C LYS A 159 13.76 14.27 6.01
N ILE A 160 14.53 13.26 5.58
CA ILE A 160 14.40 12.67 4.24
C ILE A 160 13.07 11.93 4.05
N PHE A 161 12.55 11.30 5.10
CA PHE A 161 11.24 10.63 5.10
C PHE A 161 10.10 11.58 5.45
N ARG A 162 10.44 12.79 5.91
CA ARG A 162 9.53 13.88 6.21
C ARG A 162 9.85 15.13 5.39
N PRO A 163 9.64 15.12 4.07
CA PRO A 163 9.80 16.33 3.26
C PRO A 163 8.83 17.44 3.70
N HIS A 164 7.66 17.07 4.23
CA HIS A 164 6.67 17.97 4.81
C HIS A 164 5.94 17.28 5.97
N TRP A 165 5.42 18.05 6.92
CA TRP A 165 4.71 17.51 8.11
C TRP A 165 3.51 16.64 7.72
N SER A 166 2.91 16.91 6.55
CA SER A 166 1.72 16.20 6.07
C SER A 166 2.01 14.86 5.37
N ARG A 167 3.26 14.38 5.37
CA ARG A 167 3.70 13.19 4.61
C ARG A 167 4.01 11.97 5.47
N ILE A 168 3.74 12.06 6.76
CA ILE A 168 3.86 10.95 7.70
C ILE A 168 2.46 10.45 8.06
N TYR A 169 2.25 9.17 7.84
CA TYR A 169 1.03 8.45 8.11
C TYR A 169 1.32 7.24 8.99
N THR A 170 0.28 6.69 9.57
CA THR A 170 0.35 5.45 10.33
C THR A 170 -0.83 4.55 10.02
N ASP A 171 -0.59 3.26 10.14
CA ASP A 171 -1.58 2.21 10.08
C ASP A 171 -2.19 1.98 11.47
N ASP A 172 -3.12 2.86 11.83
CA ASP A 172 -3.82 2.81 13.11
C ASP A 172 -5.34 2.98 12.88
N ILE A 173 -6.11 2.75 13.93
CA ILE A 173 -7.56 2.83 13.92
C ILE A 173 -7.98 4.26 14.28
N ASP A 174 -9.06 4.71 13.63
CA ASP A 174 -9.67 6.00 13.90
C ASP A 174 -10.25 6.13 15.31
N PHE A 175 -10.67 7.34 15.67
CA PHE A 175 -11.29 7.61 16.96
C PHE A 175 -12.61 6.84 17.18
N THR A 176 -13.32 6.44 16.11
CA THR A 176 -14.54 5.61 16.25
C THR A 176 -14.24 4.14 16.48
N GLY A 177 -13.00 3.70 16.28
CA GLY A 177 -12.59 2.30 16.43
C GLY A 177 -13.01 1.41 15.27
N LYS A 178 -13.43 1.95 14.13
CA LYS A 178 -14.06 1.19 13.02
C LYS A 178 -13.27 1.21 11.72
N VAL A 179 -12.47 2.24 11.48
CA VAL A 179 -11.81 2.49 10.19
C VAL A 179 -10.29 2.59 10.39
N GLY A 180 -9.52 1.98 9.49
CA GLY A 180 -8.05 1.95 9.54
C GLY A 180 -7.47 0.69 10.18
N GLY A 181 -6.16 0.69 10.46
CA GLY A 181 -5.43 -0.38 11.14
C GLY A 181 -5.26 -1.67 10.34
N LYS A 182 -5.24 -1.60 9.01
CA LYS A 182 -5.17 -2.76 8.11
C LYS A 182 -4.20 -2.58 6.95
N ALA A 183 -3.52 -1.46 6.81
CA ALA A 183 -2.66 -1.17 5.67
C ALA A 183 -1.53 -2.20 5.52
N TYR A 184 -0.76 -2.47 6.57
CA TYR A 184 0.34 -3.45 6.52
C TYR A 184 -0.16 -4.86 6.21
N ALA A 185 -1.20 -5.30 6.92
CA ALA A 185 -1.77 -6.64 6.74
C ALA A 185 -2.39 -6.82 5.34
N SER A 186 -3.13 -5.82 4.85
CA SER A 186 -3.76 -5.87 3.53
C SER A 186 -2.75 -5.82 2.39
N PHE A 187 -1.64 -5.08 2.54
CA PHE A 187 -0.53 -5.05 1.58
C PHE A 187 0.42 -6.24 1.70
N GLY A 188 0.31 -7.02 2.79
CA GLY A 188 1.22 -8.13 3.06
C GLY A 188 2.65 -7.65 3.35
N VAL A 189 2.79 -6.47 3.96
CA VAL A 189 4.07 -5.86 4.31
C VAL A 189 4.40 -6.21 5.75
N GLY A 190 5.47 -6.98 5.96
CA GLY A 190 5.89 -7.43 7.29
C GLY A 190 4.89 -8.38 7.94
N HIS A 191 5.37 -9.39 8.63
CA HIS A 191 4.51 -10.24 9.46
C HIS A 191 4.21 -9.49 10.78
N LEU A 192 3.38 -8.44 10.71
CA LEU A 192 2.82 -7.87 11.93
C LEU A 192 1.78 -8.85 12.44
N VAL A 193 2.20 -9.71 13.37
CA VAL A 193 1.26 -10.37 14.28
C VAL A 193 0.46 -9.25 14.93
N PRO A 194 -0.88 -9.23 14.83
CA PRO A 194 -1.67 -8.15 15.42
C PRO A 194 -1.43 -8.12 16.93
N SER A 195 -0.66 -7.14 17.39
CA SER A 195 -0.34 -6.90 18.80
C SER A 195 -1.51 -6.32 19.58
N SER A 196 -2.72 -6.27 19.01
CA SER A 196 -3.92 -5.70 19.63
C SER A 196 -4.74 -6.68 20.49
N LEU A 197 -4.21 -7.85 20.86
CA LEU A 197 -4.86 -8.76 21.82
C LEU A 197 -4.12 -8.94 23.16
N SER A 198 -2.99 -8.27 23.40
CA SER A 198 -2.21 -8.44 24.63
C SER A 198 -2.48 -7.39 25.73
N GLY A 199 -3.51 -6.54 25.61
CA GLY A 199 -3.65 -5.37 26.50
C GLY A 199 -5.04 -5.05 27.06
N ARG A 200 -5.99 -5.99 27.05
CA ARG A 200 -7.30 -5.81 27.73
C ARG A 200 -7.67 -7.04 28.55
N THR A 201 -6.88 -7.30 29.58
CA THR A 201 -7.34 -8.06 30.74
C THR A 201 -7.00 -7.23 31.98
N ASN A 202 -8.04 -7.00 32.78
CA ASN A 202 -8.02 -6.50 34.16
C ASN A 202 -8.08 -4.96 34.33
N MET A 203 -9.31 -4.45 34.38
CA MET A 203 -9.77 -3.61 35.51
C MET A 203 -11.29 -3.45 35.43
N LEU A 204 -12.01 -4.48 35.87
CA LEU A 204 -13.31 -4.38 36.53
C LEU A 204 -13.38 -5.61 37.48
N GLU A 205 -13.73 -5.32 38.73
CA GLU A 205 -13.66 -6.15 39.97
C GLU A 205 -12.30 -6.20 40.68
#